data_AF-A0A7S3NYY5-F1
#
_entry.id   AF-A0A7S3NYY5-F1
#
_cell.length_a   1.000
_cell.length_b   1.000
_cell.length_c   1.000
_cell.angle_alpha   90.00
_cell.angle_beta   90.00
_cell.angle_gamma   90.00
#
_symmetry.space_group_name_H-M   'P 1'
#
loop_
_entity.id
_entity.type
_entity.pdbx_description
1 polymer ?
#
loop_
_entity_poly.entity_id
_entity_poly.type
_entity_poly.pdbx_seq_one_letter_code
_entity_poly.pdbx_strand_id
1 'polypeptide(L)'
;KGKSSKNISRTLGGGMTSRGLANGLGSLPNLLIKGFHLSILGFKYFTQERIEVVDKHPIHPDFGEEGRKKIKPIFWSHGLVFNRTSYSGICRELASQGYMVYSFDHSDKSCSWIKDGNSNIFYTEFDPKVAKCTAEEYRATQLRQRMCDVE
;
A
#
# COMPACT_ATOMS: atom_id res chain seq x y z
N LYS A 1 4.64 35.39 -27.94
CA LYS A 1 4.97 34.42 -29.03
C LYS A 1 6.07 33.53 -28.46
N GLY A 2 5.81 32.36 -27.85
CA GLY A 2 5.38 31.07 -28.45
C GLY A 2 6.66 30.24 -28.75
N LYS A 3 6.83 28.93 -28.51
CA LYS A 3 6.04 27.75 -28.09
C LYS A 3 7.08 26.74 -27.51
N SER A 4 6.86 26.05 -26.39
CA SER A 4 6.28 24.69 -26.25
C SER A 4 6.68 23.64 -27.31
N SER A 5 7.38 22.60 -26.86
CA SER A 5 7.47 21.25 -27.47
C SER A 5 7.67 20.24 -26.33
N LYS A 6 6.61 19.74 -25.68
CA LYS A 6 5.84 18.52 -25.99
C LYS A 6 6.70 17.25 -26.15
N ASN A 7 6.95 16.56 -25.05
CA ASN A 7 7.06 15.10 -25.05
C ASN A 7 5.76 14.52 -24.50
N ILE A 8 4.85 14.26 -25.43
CA ILE A 8 3.60 13.53 -25.19
C ILE A 8 3.94 12.05 -25.26
N SER A 9 3.98 11.37 -24.12
CA SER A 9 3.80 9.92 -24.09
C SER A 9 2.30 9.64 -24.09
N ARG A 10 1.79 9.23 -25.26
CA ARG A 10 0.47 8.63 -25.42
C ARG A 10 0.55 7.20 -24.90
N THR A 11 -0.07 6.92 -23.77
CA THR A 11 -0.60 5.58 -23.49
C THR A 11 -2.10 5.61 -23.77
N LEU A 12 -2.45 5.13 -24.97
CA LEU A 12 -3.78 4.66 -25.31
C LEU A 12 -4.12 3.45 -24.43
N GLY A 13 -5.35 3.35 -23.94
CA GLY A 13 -5.86 2.10 -23.39
C GLY A 13 -7.04 2.30 -22.46
N GLY A 14 -8.24 2.12 -22.99
CA GLY A 14 -9.51 2.43 -22.34
C GLY A 14 -9.73 1.74 -20.99
N GLY A 15 -10.54 2.37 -20.15
CA GLY A 15 -11.11 1.72 -18.98
C GLY A 15 -11.86 0.46 -19.40
N MET A 16 -11.32 -0.69 -19.03
CA MET A 16 -12.05 -1.95 -19.17
C MET A 16 -13.10 -2.00 -18.08
N THR A 17 -14.36 -1.79 -18.49
CA THR A 17 -15.53 -2.12 -17.68
C THR A 17 -15.51 -3.62 -17.35
N SER A 18 -16.21 -4.01 -16.28
CA SER A 18 -16.31 -5.37 -15.74
C SER A 18 -16.66 -6.48 -16.77
N ARG A 19 -17.11 -6.13 -17.98
CA ARG A 19 -17.29 -7.07 -19.11
C ARG A 19 -15.99 -7.53 -19.78
N GLY A 20 -14.88 -6.81 -19.63
CA GLY A 20 -13.58 -7.19 -20.20
C GLY A 20 -12.89 -8.36 -19.50
N LEU A 21 -13.27 -8.65 -18.25
CA LEU A 21 -12.75 -9.78 -17.48
C LEU A 21 -13.25 -11.14 -18.00
N ALA A 22 -14.46 -11.19 -18.56
CA ALA A 22 -15.06 -12.46 -19.01
C ALA A 22 -14.42 -13.02 -20.29
N ASN A 23 -13.89 -12.16 -21.17
CA ASN A 23 -13.35 -12.59 -22.47
C ASN A 23 -11.84 -12.92 -22.43
N GLY A 24 -11.14 -12.64 -21.33
CA GLY A 24 -9.72 -12.97 -21.16
C GLY A 24 -9.44 -14.36 -20.56
N LEU A 25 -10.48 -15.07 -20.11
CA LEU A 25 -10.39 -16.40 -19.48
C LEU A 25 -10.44 -17.56 -20.48
N GLY A 26 -10.56 -17.28 -21.79
CA GLY A 26 -10.86 -18.27 -22.83
C GLY A 26 -9.69 -19.09 -23.37
N SER A 27 -8.44 -18.95 -22.89
CA SER A 27 -7.33 -19.71 -23.48
C SER A 27 -6.15 -20.02 -22.54
N LEU A 28 -6.40 -20.35 -21.27
CA LEU A 28 -5.36 -20.97 -20.46
C LEU A 28 -5.46 -22.50 -20.61
N PRO A 29 -4.50 -23.17 -21.28
CA PRO A 29 -4.50 -24.62 -21.36
C PRO A 29 -4.32 -25.19 -19.95
N ASN A 30 -5.06 -26.27 -19.70
CA ASN A 30 -5.08 -27.11 -18.50
C ASN A 30 -3.72 -27.28 -17.80
N LEU A 31 -3.30 -26.28 -17.01
CA LEU A 31 -2.20 -26.42 -16.08
C LEU A 31 -2.77 -26.79 -14.73
N LEU A 32 -2.88 -28.10 -14.57
CA LEU A 32 -3.16 -28.85 -13.35
C LEU A 32 -2.78 -28.05 -12.09
N ILE A 33 -3.80 -27.61 -11.36
CA ILE A 33 -3.69 -26.95 -10.07
C ILE A 33 -3.19 -28.00 -9.06
N LYS A 34 -1.87 -28.04 -8.85
CA LYS A 34 -1.25 -28.50 -7.61
C LYS A 34 -0.41 -27.35 -7.07
N GLY A 35 -0.96 -26.63 -6.09
CA GLY A 35 -0.18 -25.81 -5.16
C GLY A 35 0.34 -24.46 -5.66
N PHE A 36 -0.25 -23.86 -6.70
CA PHE A 36 0.21 -22.55 -7.18
C PHE A 36 -0.32 -21.42 -6.29
N HIS A 37 0.56 -20.90 -5.43
CA HIS A 37 0.34 -19.76 -4.56
C HIS A 37 -0.22 -18.56 -5.35
N LEU A 38 -1.52 -18.29 -5.18
CA LEU A 38 -2.20 -17.10 -5.68
C LEU A 38 -1.68 -15.79 -5.04
N SER A 39 -0.71 -15.86 -4.12
CA SER A 39 -0.44 -14.83 -3.11
C SER A 39 0.42 -13.66 -3.55
N ILE A 40 1.20 -13.75 -4.64
CA ILE A 40 2.13 -12.66 -5.02
C ILE A 40 1.66 -11.93 -6.28
N LEU A 41 1.25 -12.69 -7.31
CA LEU A 41 0.77 -12.12 -8.56
C LEU A 41 -0.51 -11.30 -8.36
N GLY A 42 -1.45 -11.78 -7.54
CA GLY A 42 -2.68 -11.05 -7.20
C GLY A 42 -2.40 -9.72 -6.50
N PHE A 43 -1.50 -9.70 -5.51
CA PHE A 43 -1.15 -8.48 -4.77
C PHE A 43 -0.52 -7.42 -5.66
N LYS A 44 0.29 -7.81 -6.66
CA LYS A 44 0.86 -6.88 -7.64
C LYS A 44 -0.21 -6.08 -8.38
N TYR A 45 -1.35 -6.69 -8.72
CA TYR A 45 -2.46 -5.99 -9.38
C TYR A 45 -3.17 -5.01 -8.43
N PHE A 46 -3.38 -5.38 -7.16
CA PHE A 46 -3.97 -4.46 -6.17
C PHE A 46 -3.08 -3.26 -5.82
N THR A 47 -1.76 -3.34 -6.04
CA THR A 47 -0.87 -2.18 -5.81
C THR A 47 -1.11 -0.99 -6.75
N GLN A 48 -1.85 -1.19 -7.84
CA GLN A 48 -2.14 -0.14 -8.83
C GLN A 48 -3.42 0.64 -8.52
N GLU A 49 -4.28 0.11 -7.65
CA GLU A 49 -5.51 0.77 -7.25
C GLU A 49 -5.18 1.99 -6.38
N ARG A 50 -5.56 3.17 -6.88
CA ARG A 50 -5.37 4.42 -6.15
C ARG A 50 -6.63 4.70 -5.34
N ILE A 51 -6.42 4.99 -4.06
CA ILE A 51 -7.50 5.43 -3.17
C ILE A 51 -8.00 6.79 -3.67
N GLU A 52 -9.31 6.99 -3.67
CA GLU A 52 -9.94 8.29 -3.94
C GLU A 52 -9.62 9.29 -2.82
N VAL A 53 -8.44 9.88 -2.89
CA VAL A 53 -8.02 11.03 -2.10
C VAL A 53 -7.40 12.05 -3.05
N VAL A 54 -7.62 13.34 -2.78
CA VAL A 54 -7.00 14.41 -3.56
C VAL A 54 -5.52 14.47 -3.17
N ASP A 55 -4.66 13.96 -4.05
CA ASP A 55 -3.22 13.99 -3.83
C ASP A 55 -2.70 15.44 -3.86
N LYS A 56 -1.80 15.77 -2.93
CA LYS A 56 -1.13 17.08 -2.80
C LYS A 56 -2.06 18.27 -2.59
N HIS A 57 -3.23 18.07 -1.99
CA HIS A 57 -4.07 19.19 -1.56
C HIS A 57 -3.45 19.89 -0.33
N PRO A 58 -3.45 21.24 -0.26
CA PRO A 58 -3.05 21.94 0.96
C PRO A 58 -3.87 21.52 2.18
N ILE A 59 -3.25 21.57 3.36
CA ILE A 59 -3.96 21.42 4.62
C ILE A 59 -5.02 22.52 4.71
N HIS A 60 -6.22 22.18 5.16
CA HIS A 60 -7.32 23.15 5.26
C HIS A 60 -6.93 24.31 6.19
N PRO A 61 -7.24 25.59 5.85
CA PRO A 61 -6.75 26.76 6.57
C PRO A 61 -7.06 26.78 8.07
N ASP A 62 -8.19 26.18 8.49
CA ASP A 62 -8.52 26.07 9.92
C ASP A 62 -7.46 25.30 10.74
N PHE A 63 -6.62 24.47 10.12
CA PHE A 63 -5.59 23.64 10.75
C PHE A 63 -4.14 24.09 10.44
N GLY A 64 -3.95 25.24 9.77
CA GLY A 64 -2.62 25.80 9.47
C GLY A 64 -1.96 26.49 10.67
N GLU A 65 -0.81 27.14 10.47
CA GLU A 65 -0.07 27.88 11.51
C GLU A 65 -0.91 28.99 12.16
N GLU A 66 -1.72 29.68 11.34
CA GLU A 66 -2.69 30.71 11.77
C GLU A 66 -4.10 30.12 12.03
N GLY A 67 -4.22 28.79 11.98
CA GLY A 67 -5.48 28.08 12.08
C GLY A 67 -6.12 28.19 13.46
N ARG A 68 -7.46 28.16 13.48
CA ARG A 68 -8.24 28.18 14.74
C ARG A 68 -8.30 26.83 15.44
N LYS A 69 -7.92 25.74 14.76
CA LYS A 69 -8.02 24.36 15.25
C LYS A 69 -6.66 23.69 15.25
N LYS A 70 -6.33 23.02 16.37
CA LYS A 70 -5.16 22.15 16.44
C LYS A 70 -5.47 20.82 15.78
N ILE A 71 -4.61 20.39 14.85
CA ILE A 71 -4.71 19.06 14.25
C ILE A 71 -4.11 18.02 15.20
N LYS A 72 -4.78 16.87 15.34
CA LYS A 72 -4.33 15.77 16.20
C LYS A 72 -3.66 14.70 15.34
N PRO A 73 -2.37 14.40 15.53
CA PRO A 73 -1.71 13.33 14.79
C PRO A 73 -2.14 11.96 15.30
N ILE A 74 -2.28 11.00 14.39
CA ILE A 74 -2.49 9.57 14.66
C ILE A 74 -1.45 8.79 13.84
N PHE A 75 -0.67 7.95 14.50
CA PHE A 75 0.19 6.97 13.83
C PHE A 75 -0.56 5.66 13.71
N TRP A 76 -0.75 5.18 12.47
CA TRP A 76 -1.50 3.96 12.18
C TRP A 76 -0.55 2.80 11.84
N SER A 77 -0.48 1.82 12.74
CA SER A 77 0.25 0.56 12.52
C SER A 77 -0.66 -0.48 11.85
N HIS A 78 -0.23 -1.00 10.70
CA HIS A 78 -0.99 -2.02 9.96
C HIS A 78 -0.76 -3.43 10.53
N GLY A 79 -1.67 -4.37 10.29
CA GLY A 79 -1.48 -5.78 10.65
C GLY A 79 -0.45 -6.52 9.79
N LEU A 80 -0.27 -7.83 10.03
CA LEU A 80 0.54 -8.70 9.18
C LEU A 80 0.03 -8.70 7.74
N VAL A 81 0.91 -8.87 6.74
CA VAL A 81 0.65 -8.89 5.29
C VAL A 81 0.22 -7.54 4.69
N PHE A 82 -0.41 -6.68 5.49
CA PHE A 82 -0.86 -5.36 5.07
C PHE A 82 0.28 -4.34 4.96
N ASN A 83 -0.05 -3.16 4.47
CA ASN A 83 0.87 -2.04 4.22
C ASN A 83 0.17 -0.68 4.44
N ARG A 84 0.88 0.42 4.19
CA ARG A 84 0.41 1.81 4.38
C ARG A 84 -0.87 2.19 3.64
N THR A 85 -1.27 1.45 2.60
CA THR A 85 -2.48 1.75 1.82
C THR A 85 -3.68 0.87 2.18
N SER A 86 -3.46 -0.19 2.96
CA SER A 86 -4.45 -1.24 3.22
C SER A 86 -5.63 -0.76 4.08
N TYR A 87 -5.43 0.24 4.95
CA TYR A 87 -6.43 0.77 5.88
C TYR A 87 -6.92 2.18 5.51
N SER A 88 -6.84 2.51 4.23
CA SER A 88 -7.17 3.84 3.73
C SER A 88 -8.60 4.30 4.01
N GLY A 89 -9.58 3.38 4.03
CA GLY A 89 -10.95 3.71 4.42
C GLY A 89 -11.04 4.26 5.84
N ILE A 90 -10.37 3.63 6.80
CA ILE A 90 -10.31 4.10 8.19
C ILE A 90 -9.53 5.43 8.27
N CYS A 91 -8.41 5.53 7.56
CA CYS A 91 -7.62 6.77 7.52
C CYS A 91 -8.43 7.95 6.98
N ARG A 92 -9.28 7.72 5.97
CA ARG A 92 -10.19 8.73 5.41
C ARG A 92 -11.24 9.17 6.41
N GLU A 93 -11.87 8.23 7.10
CA GLU A 93 -12.88 8.55 8.12
C GLU A 93 -12.27 9.42 9.22
N LEU A 94 -11.12 9.02 9.76
CA LEU A 94 -10.39 9.80 10.75
C LEU A 94 -9.98 11.18 10.21
N ALA A 95 -9.48 11.26 8.98
CA ALA A 95 -9.14 12.54 8.36
C ALA A 95 -10.35 13.47 8.22
N SER A 96 -11.53 12.92 7.89
CA SER A 96 -12.79 13.67 7.77
C SER A 96 -13.23 14.31 9.10
N GLN A 97 -12.81 13.71 10.22
CA GLN A 97 -13.09 14.17 11.58
C GLN A 97 -12.03 15.17 12.10
N GLY A 98 -11.04 15.54 11.28
CA GLY A 98 -10.00 16.52 11.63
C GLY A 98 -8.74 15.94 12.26
N TYR A 99 -8.48 14.64 12.09
CA TYR A 99 -7.22 14.01 12.46
C TYR A 99 -6.21 14.04 11.30
N MET A 100 -4.93 14.09 11.64
CA MET A 100 -3.84 13.86 10.69
C MET A 100 -3.34 12.44 10.86
N VAL A 101 -3.61 11.57 9.88
CA VAL A 101 -3.26 10.15 9.98
C VAL A 101 -1.99 9.86 9.20
N TYR A 102 -0.97 9.36 9.90
CA TYR A 102 0.27 8.85 9.34
C TYR A 102 0.17 7.33 9.24
N SER A 103 -0.01 6.81 8.03
CA SER A 103 0.12 5.38 7.76
C SER A 103 1.41 5.13 6.97
N PHE A 104 2.21 4.19 7.44
CA PHE A 104 3.55 3.90 6.92
C PHE A 104 3.75 2.39 6.85
N ASP A 105 4.76 1.96 6.10
CA ASP A 105 5.12 0.55 6.05
C ASP A 105 6.15 0.23 7.13
N HIS A 106 5.96 -0.88 7.84
CA HIS A 106 6.94 -1.34 8.81
C HIS A 106 8.17 -1.96 8.14
N SER A 107 9.35 -1.73 8.74
CA SER A 107 10.63 -2.26 8.26
C SER A 107 10.93 -3.69 8.75
N ASP A 108 9.96 -4.29 9.43
CA ASP A 108 10.05 -5.58 10.15
C ASP A 108 9.76 -6.82 9.27
N LYS A 109 9.62 -6.64 7.96
CA LYS A 109 9.23 -7.68 6.98
C LYS A 109 7.84 -8.28 7.24
N SER A 110 6.99 -7.61 8.02
CA SER A 110 5.60 -8.05 8.22
C SER A 110 4.67 -7.66 7.07
N CYS A 111 5.07 -6.69 6.24
CA CYS A 111 4.33 -6.25 5.07
C CYS A 111 4.38 -7.31 3.95
N SER A 112 3.40 -7.30 3.04
CA SER A 112 3.53 -8.05 1.77
C SER A 112 4.60 -7.43 0.87
N TRP A 113 4.74 -6.11 0.90
CA TRP A 113 5.77 -5.37 0.18
C TRP A 113 6.01 -3.98 0.77
N ILE A 114 7.16 -3.40 0.46
CA ILE A 114 7.48 -2.00 0.72
C ILE A 114 7.93 -1.30 -0.57
N LYS A 115 7.71 0.01 -0.63
CA LYS A 115 8.24 0.82 -1.74
C LYS A 115 9.66 1.26 -1.42
N ASP A 116 10.62 0.85 -2.25
CA ASP A 116 12.01 1.29 -2.17
C ASP A 116 12.38 2.06 -3.45
N GLY A 117 12.38 3.39 -3.34
CA GLY A 117 12.53 4.29 -4.48
C GLY A 117 11.47 4.05 -5.56
N ASN A 118 11.89 3.56 -6.72
CA ASN A 118 11.02 3.20 -7.86
C ASN A 118 10.66 1.72 -7.91
N SER A 119 11.13 0.91 -6.96
CA SER A 119 10.92 -0.53 -6.91
C SER A 119 10.01 -0.92 -5.75
N ASN A 120 9.40 -2.11 -5.85
CA ASN A 120 8.68 -2.72 -4.75
C ASN A 120 9.47 -3.94 -4.28
N ILE A 121 9.82 -3.98 -3.00
CA ILE A 121 10.45 -5.13 -2.36
C ILE A 121 9.33 -5.98 -1.76
N PHE A 122 9.16 -7.20 -2.25
CA PHE A 122 8.17 -8.14 -1.74
C PHE A 122 8.81 -9.06 -0.70
N TYR A 123 8.16 -9.23 0.45
CA TYR A 123 8.63 -10.15 1.47
C TYR A 123 8.01 -11.53 1.28
N THR A 124 8.83 -12.56 1.47
CA THR A 124 8.39 -13.96 1.46
C THR A 124 7.86 -14.35 2.83
N GLU A 125 7.20 -15.52 2.87
CA GLU A 125 6.73 -16.11 4.12
C GLU A 125 7.88 -16.38 5.10
N PHE A 126 7.55 -16.36 6.39
CA PHE A 126 8.47 -16.72 7.46
C PHE A 126 8.82 -18.21 7.39
N ASP A 127 10.11 -18.53 7.27
CA ASP A 127 10.63 -19.90 7.39
C ASP A 127 11.42 -20.04 8.71
N PRO A 128 10.91 -20.81 9.69
CA PRO A 128 11.58 -21.04 10.96
C PRO A 128 12.99 -21.66 10.81
N LYS A 129 13.20 -22.48 9.77
CA LYS A 129 14.51 -23.13 9.53
C LYS A 129 15.56 -22.12 9.09
N VAL A 130 15.15 -21.13 8.31
CA VAL A 130 16.01 -20.02 7.86
C VAL A 130 16.24 -19.03 9.00
N ALA A 131 15.18 -18.68 9.74
CA ALA A 131 15.24 -17.71 10.81
C ALA A 131 15.98 -18.22 12.06
N LYS A 132 16.09 -19.55 12.22
CA LYS A 132 16.71 -20.21 13.40
C LYS A 132 16.12 -19.74 14.73
N CYS A 133 14.84 -19.38 14.73
CA CYS A 133 14.08 -18.99 15.91
C CYS A 133 12.63 -19.49 15.78
N THR A 134 11.93 -19.50 16.91
CA THR A 134 10.50 -19.81 16.94
C THR A 134 9.69 -18.67 16.30
N ALA A 135 8.46 -18.99 15.88
CA ALA A 135 7.55 -17.98 15.36
C ALA A 135 7.26 -16.88 16.41
N GLU A 136 7.16 -17.25 17.69
CA GLU A 136 6.92 -16.31 18.78
C GLU A 136 8.09 -15.33 18.96
N GLU A 137 9.32 -15.83 18.99
CA GLU A 137 10.53 -15.00 19.05
C GLU A 137 10.63 -14.07 17.83
N TYR A 138 10.32 -14.59 16.63
CA TYR A 138 10.29 -13.77 15.42
C TYR A 138 9.24 -12.66 15.51
N ARG A 139 8.01 -12.95 15.94
CA ARG A 139 6.98 -11.91 16.11
C ARG A 139 7.35 -10.92 17.20
N ALA A 140 8.02 -11.35 18.27
CA ALA A 140 8.53 -10.43 19.28
C ALA A 140 9.60 -9.46 18.70
N THR A 141 10.48 -9.94 17.80
CA THR A 141 11.43 -9.05 17.10
C THR A 141 10.71 -8.04 16.20
N GLN A 142 9.68 -8.48 15.48
CA GLN A 142 8.88 -7.61 14.63
C GLN A 142 8.16 -6.53 15.43
N LEU A 143 7.53 -6.90 16.55
CA LEU A 143 6.85 -5.94 17.43
C LEU A 143 7.82 -4.89 17.98
N ARG A 144 9.05 -5.28 18.35
CA ARG A 144 10.08 -4.33 18.77
C ARG A 144 10.45 -3.36 17.66
N GLN A 145 10.68 -3.87 16.45
CA GLN A 145 10.97 -3.02 15.29
C GLN A 145 9.84 -2.04 14.99
N ARG A 146 8.57 -2.48 15.12
CA ARG A 146 7.40 -1.62 14.92
C ARG A 146 7.34 -0.46 15.90
N MET A 147 7.77 -0.66 17.15
CA MET A 147 7.85 0.43 18.12
C MET A 147 8.94 1.43 17.72
N CYS A 148 10.11 0.95 17.29
CA CYS A 148 11.18 1.81 16.78
C CYS A 148 10.80 2.57 15.51
N ASP A 149 9.92 2.02 14.65
CA ASP A 149 9.45 2.73 13.45
C ASP A 149 8.51 3.91 13.77
N VAL A 150 7.96 3.97 15.00
CA VAL A 150 7.03 5.03 15.45
C VAL A 150 7.74 6.15 16.23
N GLU A 151 8.88 5.84 16.85
CA GLU A 151 9.71 6.77 17.62
C GLU A 151 10.48 7.76 16.75
#